data_AF-A0A661ZMQ0-F1
#
_entry.id   AF-A0A661ZMQ0-F1
#
_cell.length_a   1.000
_cell.length_b   1.000
_cell.length_c   1.000
_cell.angle_alpha   90.00
_cell.angle_beta   90.00
_cell.angle_gamma   90.00
#
_symmetry.space_group_name_H-M   'P 1'
#
loop_
_entity.id
_entity.type
_entity.pdbx_description
1 polymer ?
#
loop_
_entity_poly.entity_id
_entity_poly.type
_entity_poly.pdbx_seq_one_letter_code
_entity_poly.pdbx_strand_id
1 'polypeptide(L)'
;MNLRKLPELIIGELNTQISIIQGGMGVGISLSGLASAVANEGGVGVIATAVIGMYEPDCFTNFLEANTRALKKEIRRAREKTKGILGVNIMVALT
;
A
#
# COMPACT_ATOMS: atom_id res chain seq x y z
N MET A 1 -12.90 8.82 26.82
CA MET A 1 -11.74 9.51 26.22
C MET A 1 -12.28 10.34 25.07
N ASN A 2 -12.30 11.67 25.20
CA ASN A 2 -12.88 12.55 24.18
C ASN A 2 -11.82 12.78 23.09
N LEU A 3 -11.60 11.77 22.24
CA LEU A 3 -10.80 11.90 21.03
C LEU A 3 -11.53 12.92 20.16
N ARG A 4 -10.97 14.13 19.99
CA ARG A 4 -11.46 15.08 18.99
C ARG A 4 -11.61 14.31 17.69
N LYS A 5 -12.85 14.19 17.18
CA LYS A 5 -13.14 13.46 15.95
C LYS A 5 -12.24 14.05 14.86
N LEU A 6 -11.33 13.25 14.29
CA LEU A 6 -10.52 13.69 13.16
C LEU A 6 -11.48 14.08 12.03
N PRO A 7 -11.17 15.14 11.26
CA PRO A 7 -11.99 15.51 10.10
C PRO A 7 -12.02 14.34 9.13
N GLU A 8 -13.18 14.06 8.52
CA GLU A 8 -13.30 12.99 7.53
C GLU A 8 -12.31 13.23 6.37
N LEU A 9 -11.67 12.15 5.92
CA LEU A 9 -10.79 12.19 4.76
C LEU A 9 -11.56 11.65 3.55
N ILE A 10 -11.79 12.54 2.59
CA ILE A 10 -12.49 12.26 1.34
C ILE A 10 -11.51 12.41 0.18
N ILE A 11 -11.38 11.37 -0.65
CA ILE A 11 -10.53 11.35 -1.84
C ILE A 11 -11.37 10.88 -3.02
N GLY A 12 -11.93 11.84 -3.78
CA GLY A 12 -12.94 11.53 -4.80
C GLY A 12 -14.15 10.84 -4.16
N GLU A 13 -14.48 9.64 -4.64
CA GLU A 13 -15.58 8.80 -4.13
C GLU A 13 -15.20 7.99 -2.87
N LEU A 14 -13.96 8.09 -2.40
CA LEU A 14 -13.48 7.33 -1.23
C LEU A 14 -13.69 8.16 0.03
N ASN A 15 -14.36 7.56 1.04
CA ASN A 15 -14.50 8.12 2.38
C ASN A 15 -13.99 7.10 3.41
N THR A 16 -13.07 7.52 4.29
CA THR A 16 -12.51 6.68 5.35
C THR A 16 -13.09 7.03 6.72
N GLN A 17 -13.42 6.00 7.51
CA GLN A 17 -13.96 6.17 8.87
C GLN A 17 -12.91 6.72 9.83
N ILE A 18 -11.65 6.35 9.62
CA ILE A 18 -10.50 6.85 10.35
C ILE A 18 -9.61 7.59 9.36
N SER A 19 -9.40 8.88 9.60
CA SER A 19 -8.59 9.76 8.75
C SER A 19 -7.10 9.56 8.99
N ILE A 20 -6.64 8.32 8.89
CA ILE A 20 -5.25 7.88 9.04
C ILE A 20 -4.85 7.11 7.79
N ILE A 21 -3.75 7.54 7.18
CA ILE A 21 -3.10 6.85 6.07
C ILE A 21 -1.79 6.28 6.59
N GLN A 22 -1.60 4.97 6.49
CA GLN A 22 -0.31 4.36 6.77
C GLN A 22 0.66 4.72 5.64
N GLY A 23 1.79 5.35 5.97
CA GLY A 23 2.76 5.81 4.96
C GLY A 23 3.43 4.65 4.23
N GLY A 24 3.55 4.74 2.90
CA GLY A 24 4.22 3.72 2.10
C GLY A 24 5.70 3.59 2.45
N MET A 25 6.16 2.36 2.70
CA MET A 25 7.53 2.02 3.08
C MET A 25 8.11 1.03 2.07
N GLY A 26 9.10 1.47 1.29
CA GLY A 26 9.74 0.69 0.23
C GLY A 26 10.54 -0.51 0.75
N VAL A 27 11.25 -1.19 -0.16
CA VAL A 27 12.12 -2.34 0.18
C VAL A 27 11.33 -3.48 0.85
N GLY A 28 10.07 -3.64 0.45
CA GLY A 28 9.20 -4.73 0.91
C GLY A 28 8.70 -4.62 2.35
N ILE A 29 8.64 -3.42 2.93
CA ILE A 29 8.11 -3.20 4.28
C ILE A 29 6.58 -3.11 4.28
N SER A 30 6.00 -2.19 3.50
CA SER A 30 4.53 -2.02 3.44
C SER A 30 3.92 -2.87 2.32
N LEU A 31 3.84 -4.18 2.56
CA LEU A 31 3.25 -5.15 1.61
C LEU A 31 1.77 -5.42 1.91
N SER A 32 1.19 -6.42 1.23
CA SER A 32 -0.23 -6.76 1.36
C SER A 32 -0.68 -7.03 2.79
N GLY A 33 0.17 -7.60 3.65
CA GLY A 33 -0.15 -7.87 5.05
C GLY A 33 -0.47 -6.60 5.82
N LEU A 34 0.47 -5.65 5.89
CA LEU A 34 0.29 -4.40 6.61
C LEU A 34 -0.81 -3.53 5.97
N ALA A 35 -0.78 -3.37 4.64
CA ALA A 35 -1.75 -2.53 3.95
C ALA A 35 -3.20 -3.03 4.15
N SER A 36 -3.44 -4.34 4.05
CA SER A 36 -4.78 -4.89 4.29
C SER A 36 -5.20 -4.81 5.75
N ALA A 37 -4.28 -4.98 6.70
CA ALA A 37 -4.58 -4.85 8.12
C ALA A 37 -5.04 -3.42 8.46
N VAL A 38 -4.31 -2.39 8.01
CA VAL A 38 -4.70 -0.99 8.22
C VAL A 38 -6.05 -0.67 7.59
N ALA A 39 -6.29 -1.18 6.38
CA ALA A 39 -7.56 -0.98 5.67
C ALA A 39 -8.74 -1.67 6.37
N ASN A 40 -8.52 -2.81 7.02
CA ASN A 40 -9.54 -3.52 7.80
C ASN A 40 -9.89 -2.79 9.12
N GLU A 41 -8.94 -2.05 9.69
CA GLU A 41 -9.17 -1.17 10.85
C GLU A 41 -9.84 0.16 10.48
N GLY A 42 -10.26 0.33 9.22
CA GLY A 42 -10.97 1.52 8.75
C GLY A 42 -10.08 2.72 8.44
N GLY A 43 -8.76 2.53 8.33
CA GLY A 43 -7.81 3.50 7.77
C GLY A 43 -7.52 3.25 6.29
N VAL A 44 -6.49 3.91 5.76
CA VAL A 44 -5.99 3.69 4.39
C VAL A 44 -4.64 2.97 4.44
N GLY A 45 -4.60 1.75 3.92
CA GLY A 45 -3.36 0.98 3.77
C GLY A 45 -2.64 1.33 2.47
N VAL A 46 -1.31 1.47 2.49
CA VAL A 46 -0.53 1.86 1.30
C VAL A 46 0.58 0.86 1.00
N ILE A 47 0.65 0.44 -0.26
CA ILE A 47 1.74 -0.39 -0.80
C ILE A 47 2.77 0.51 -1.48
N ALA A 48 4.04 0.41 -1.11
CA ALA A 48 5.11 1.17 -1.75
C ALA A 48 5.75 0.38 -2.90
N THR A 49 6.01 1.05 -4.02
CA THR A 49 6.59 0.39 -5.21
C THR A 49 8.12 0.39 -5.24
N ALA A 50 8.77 1.27 -4.48
CA ALA A 50 10.23 1.40 -4.47
C ALA A 50 10.89 0.08 -4.04
N VAL A 51 11.54 -0.60 -5.00
CA VAL A 51 12.22 -1.90 -4.81
C VAL A 51 11.29 -2.97 -4.21
N ILE A 52 10.00 -2.95 -4.58
CA ILE A 52 9.02 -3.97 -4.14
C ILE A 52 9.39 -5.39 -4.61
N GLY A 53 10.11 -5.48 -5.72
CA GLY A 53 10.62 -6.72 -6.30
C GLY A 53 11.84 -7.31 -5.59
N MET A 54 12.32 -6.75 -4.47
CA MET A 54 13.57 -7.19 -3.82
C MET A 54 13.65 -8.70 -3.54
N TYR A 55 12.51 -9.35 -3.28
CA TYR A 55 12.44 -10.80 -3.00
C TYR A 55 12.18 -11.66 -4.23
N GLU A 56 12.05 -11.06 -5.41
CA GLU A 56 11.96 -11.78 -6.68
C GLU A 56 13.36 -12.23 -7.12
N PRO A 57 13.50 -13.44 -7.70
CA PRO A 57 14.79 -14.07 -7.98
C PRO A 57 15.66 -13.28 -8.95
N ASP A 58 15.04 -12.48 -9.81
CA ASP A 58 15.68 -11.70 -10.88
C ASP A 58 15.68 -10.19 -10.59
N CYS A 59 15.48 -9.74 -9.35
CA CYS A 59 15.37 -8.31 -9.04
C CYS A 59 16.56 -7.48 -9.55
N PHE A 60 17.78 -8.01 -9.47
CA PHE A 60 18.99 -7.28 -9.86
C PHE A 60 19.37 -7.48 -11.34
N THR A 61 18.76 -8.42 -12.04
CA THR A 61 19.04 -8.72 -13.46
C THR A 61 17.91 -8.33 -14.39
N ASN A 62 16.68 -8.24 -13.87
CA ASN A 62 15.45 -7.89 -14.58
C ASN A 62 14.54 -7.03 -13.68
N PHE A 63 15.07 -5.87 -13.28
CA PHE A 63 14.47 -5.02 -12.25
C PHE A 63 13.03 -4.61 -12.57
N LEU A 64 12.74 -4.20 -13.80
CA LEU A 64 11.41 -3.72 -14.19
C LEU A 64 10.36 -4.83 -14.06
N GLU A 65 10.65 -6.03 -14.60
CA GLU A 65 9.70 -7.14 -14.58
C GLU A 65 9.53 -7.70 -13.17
N ALA A 66 10.62 -7.82 -12.41
CA ALA A 66 10.60 -8.24 -11.01
C ALA A 66 9.69 -7.34 -10.17
N ASN A 67 9.89 -6.01 -10.23
CA ASN A 67 9.05 -5.06 -9.50
C ASN A 67 7.60 -5.05 -9.99
N THR A 68 7.38 -5.15 -11.31
CA THR A 68 6.03 -5.22 -11.90
C THR A 68 5.27 -6.46 -11.42
N ARG A 69 5.93 -7.62 -11.41
CA ARG A 69 5.35 -8.89 -10.95
C ARG A 69 5.04 -8.85 -9.46
N ALA A 70 5.97 -8.38 -8.64
CA ALA A 70 5.77 -8.22 -7.21
C ALA A 70 4.62 -7.25 -6.87
N LEU A 71 4.54 -6.10 -7.56
CA LEU A 71 3.45 -5.14 -7.37
C LEU A 71 2.09 -5.74 -7.70
N LYS A 72 1.95 -6.43 -8.84
CA LYS A 72 0.70 -7.12 -9.22
C LYS A 72 0.29 -8.15 -8.17
N LYS A 73 1.24 -8.95 -7.68
CA LYS A 73 1.03 -9.97 -6.65
C LYS A 73 0.55 -9.37 -5.34
N GLU A 74 1.18 -8.29 -4.87
CA GLU A 74 0.85 -7.68 -3.58
C GLU A 74 -0.46 -6.88 -3.63
N ILE A 75 -0.78 -6.22 -4.75
CA ILE A 75 -2.11 -5.59 -4.93
C ILE A 75 -3.23 -6.64 -4.87
N ARG A 76 -3.07 -7.78 -5.58
CA ARG A 76 -4.06 -8.87 -5.57
C ARG A 76 -4.26 -9.43 -4.18
N ARG A 77 -3.16 -9.80 -3.50
CA ARG A 77 -3.17 -10.31 -2.13
C ARG A 77 -3.80 -9.34 -1.14
N ALA A 78 -3.51 -8.04 -1.26
CA ALA A 78 -4.12 -7.03 -0.40
C ALA A 78 -5.64 -6.99 -0.64
N ARG A 79 -6.07 -6.96 -1.91
CA ARG A 79 -7.49 -6.91 -2.26
C ARG A 79 -8.26 -8.19 -1.89
N GLU A 80 -7.61 -9.34 -1.85
CA GLU A 80 -8.17 -10.60 -1.32
C GLU A 80 -8.42 -10.51 0.19
N LYS A 81 -7.60 -9.76 0.93
CA LYS A 81 -7.64 -9.64 2.39
C LYS A 81 -8.49 -8.48 2.92
N THR A 82 -8.86 -7.51 2.08
CA THR A 82 -9.64 -6.34 2.52
C THR A 82 -10.59 -5.80 1.44
N LYS A 83 -11.75 -5.33 1.90
CA LYS A 83 -12.66 -4.47 1.11
C LYS A 83 -12.45 -2.98 1.39
N GLY A 84 -11.55 -2.63 2.31
CA GLY A 84 -11.19 -1.27 2.65
C GLY A 84 -10.37 -0.56 1.57
N ILE A 85 -9.99 0.68 1.88
CA ILE A 85 -9.30 1.56 0.96
C ILE A 85 -7.81 1.21 0.95
N LEU A 86 -7.28 1.06 -0.27
CA LEU A 86 -5.88 0.77 -0.54
C LEU A 86 -5.29 1.85 -1.43
N GLY A 87 -4.08 2.29 -1.13
CA GLY A 87 -3.27 3.18 -1.97
C GLY A 87 -1.99 2.52 -2.46
N VAL A 88 -1.37 3.13 -3.47
CA VAL A 88 -0.05 2.75 -3.96
C VAL A 88 0.84 4.00 -3.98
N ASN A 89 2.03 3.91 -3.38
CA ASN A 89 3.03 4.97 -3.42
C ASN A 89 4.04 4.71 -4.54
N ILE A 90 4.08 5.59 -5.54
CA ILE A 90 4.93 5.49 -6.73
C ILE A 90 5.95 6.63 -6.71
N MET A 91 7.23 6.29 -6.58
CA MET A 91 8.32 7.26 -6.67
C MET A 91 8.68 7.51 -8.13
N VAL A 92 8.65 8.77 -8.55
CA VAL A 92 8.95 9.20 -9.93
C VAL A 92 10.42 9.57 -10.16
N ALA A 93 11.26 9.46 -9.14
CA ALA A 93 12.69 9.75 -9.20
C ALA A 93 13.57 8.51 -9.43
N LEU A 94 12.97 7.31 -9.51
CA LEU A 94 13.69 6.08 -9.81
C LEU A 94 13.92 6.01 -11.33
N THR A 95 15.18 6.05 -11.75
CA THR A 95 15.62 5.96 -13.16
C THR A 95 16.40 4.69 -13.41
#